data_AF-A0A522PNQ1-F1
#
_entry.id   AF-A0A522PNQ1-F1
#
_cell.length_a   1.000
_cell.length_b   1.000
_cell.length_c   1.000
_cell.angle_alpha   90.00
_cell.angle_beta   90.00
_cell.angle_gamma   90.00
#
_symmetry.space_group_name_H-M   'P 1'
#
loop_
_entity.id
_entity.type
_entity.pdbx_description
1 polymer ?
#
loop_
_entity_poly.entity_id
_entity_poly.type
_entity_poly.pdbx_seq_one_letter_code
_entity_poly.pdbx_strand_id
1 'polypeptide(L)'
;MDAGGRRRLSGRLEPRAPDQRCSALRLGLARGRLHAHRLGGCLQPQAHGARCRAAGGTGRFRGIARPRALRPYPRRRRGARVNAGPPYAKPPQLIALDIDGTLVDARLTLAGPDKAAIAAARAAGSRVVLFTGRMFASSVRFAQELELEGPLVCYQGAACYDVTTLACLWEEPVPAEQARSVVEQMLADGFHAQAYFDDRLFVQSVNRWSRIYTDIAAVEPVLVPSLGEAITRPSTKVVAVGDPARMGAYARSLAERYPELYITRSQPEFVEVLSPKANKGDALRRLVAELRVDPVSTIAVGDSWNDVPLLGAAGFGVAMGSAPPELKALAGAVVHPVSGHGVSQALREYAVP
;
A
#
# COMPACT_ATOMS: atom_id res chain seq x y z
N MET A 1 -20.15 74.66 17.20
CA MET A 1 -18.84 75.24 17.56
C MET A 1 -17.87 74.08 17.71
N ASP A 2 -16.70 74.24 17.10
CA ASP A 2 -15.44 73.48 17.20
C ASP A 2 -15.34 71.96 16.93
N ALA A 3 -14.79 71.67 15.74
CA ALA A 3 -13.44 71.14 15.46
C ALA A 3 -12.73 70.14 16.41
N GLY A 4 -12.15 69.10 15.78
CA GLY A 4 -11.00 68.30 16.25
C GLY A 4 -11.23 66.79 16.01
N GLY A 5 -10.47 66.05 15.21
CA GLY A 5 -9.07 66.19 14.81
C GLY A 5 -8.29 64.93 15.18
N ARG A 6 -8.36 63.91 14.30
CA ARG A 6 -7.45 62.76 14.07
C ARG A 6 -6.40 62.39 15.13
N ARG A 7 -6.33 61.09 15.49
CA ARG A 7 -5.06 60.32 15.54
C ARG A 7 -5.24 58.90 15.01
N ARG A 8 -4.51 58.59 13.94
CA ARG A 8 -4.24 57.24 13.42
C ARG A 8 -3.07 56.66 14.23
N LEU A 9 -3.16 55.41 14.64
CA LEU A 9 -2.01 54.59 15.01
C LEU A 9 -1.95 53.39 14.07
N SER A 10 -0.97 53.44 13.18
CA SER A 10 -0.53 52.37 12.30
C SER A 10 0.35 51.41 13.10
N GLY A 11 -0.12 50.19 13.34
CA GLY A 11 0.71 49.07 13.77
C GLY A 11 0.82 48.06 12.63
N ARG A 12 1.96 48.04 11.95
CA ARG A 12 2.32 46.98 10.99
C ARG A 12 2.51 45.68 11.77
N LEU A 13 1.72 44.66 11.46
CA LEU A 13 1.97 43.29 11.87
C LEU A 13 2.72 42.61 10.72
N GLU A 14 4.04 42.49 10.88
CA GLU A 14 4.84 41.60 10.03
C GLU A 14 4.59 40.14 10.42
N PRO A 15 4.40 39.22 9.46
CA PRO A 15 4.26 37.80 9.76
C PRO A 15 5.62 37.19 10.12
N ARG A 16 5.71 36.60 11.31
CA ARG A 16 6.86 35.80 11.76
C ARG A 16 7.09 34.61 10.82
N ALA A 17 8.32 34.49 10.32
CA ALA A 17 8.79 33.34 9.56
C ALA A 17 8.80 32.06 10.43
N PRO A 18 8.45 30.88 9.87
CA PRO A 18 8.59 29.61 10.58
C PRO A 18 10.04 29.13 10.60
N ASP A 19 10.41 28.60 11.77
CA ASP A 19 11.71 28.07 12.17
C ASP A 19 12.19 26.95 11.23
N GLN A 20 13.30 27.18 10.53
CA GLN A 20 13.91 26.23 9.59
C GLN A 20 14.86 25.29 10.33
N ARG A 21 14.40 24.07 10.63
CA ARG A 21 15.29 22.90 10.83
C ARG A 21 14.72 21.69 10.12
N CYS A 22 14.84 21.69 8.79
CA CYS A 22 14.76 20.49 7.96
C CYS A 22 16.01 20.45 7.09
N SER A 23 16.98 19.64 7.47
CA SER A 23 18.18 19.36 6.68
C SER A 23 17.80 18.53 5.47
N ALA A 24 17.56 19.19 4.34
CA ALA A 24 17.45 18.55 3.04
C ALA A 24 18.84 18.08 2.59
N LEU A 25 19.04 16.77 2.51
CA LEU A 25 20.21 16.19 1.85
C LEU A 25 20.04 16.38 0.34
N ARG A 26 20.76 17.35 -0.24
CA ARG A 26 20.93 17.48 -1.69
C ARG A 26 21.85 16.35 -2.16
N LEU A 27 21.31 15.38 -2.88
CA LEU A 27 22.12 14.42 -3.66
C LEU A 27 22.61 15.12 -4.93
N GLY A 28 23.82 15.67 -4.86
CA GLY A 28 24.60 16.09 -6.01
C GLY A 28 25.38 14.91 -6.58
N LEU A 29 25.08 14.53 -7.82
CA LEU A 29 25.89 13.62 -8.62
C LEU A 29 27.25 14.29 -8.91
N ALA A 30 28.34 13.70 -8.39
CA ALA A 30 29.68 13.97 -8.89
C ALA A 30 30.52 12.68 -8.86
N ARG A 31 31.08 12.36 -10.02
CA ARG A 31 31.98 11.24 -10.30
C ARG A 31 33.29 11.41 -9.51
N GLY A 32 33.77 10.33 -8.88
CA GLY A 32 35.14 10.29 -8.36
C GLY A 32 35.38 9.07 -7.45
N ARG A 33 36.23 8.15 -7.91
CA ARG A 33 36.82 7.09 -7.08
C ARG A 33 37.59 7.75 -5.92
N LEU A 34 37.58 7.15 -4.73
CA LEU A 34 38.78 6.89 -3.94
C LEU A 34 38.49 6.08 -2.65
N HIS A 35 39.57 5.44 -2.23
CA HIS A 35 39.78 4.36 -1.27
C HIS A 35 39.19 4.47 0.15
N ALA A 36 39.02 3.28 0.72
CA ALA A 36 38.78 3.00 2.11
C ALA A 36 39.95 3.47 3.00
N HIS A 37 39.61 4.14 4.11
CA HIS A 37 40.46 4.23 5.28
C HIS A 37 39.65 3.94 6.55
N ARG A 38 40.13 2.94 7.31
CA ARG A 38 39.75 2.63 8.68
C ARG A 38 40.19 3.75 9.63
N LEU A 39 39.27 4.22 10.47
CA LEU A 39 39.48 4.70 11.85
C LEU A 39 38.12 4.42 12.55
N GLY A 40 37.99 3.64 13.63
CA GLY A 40 38.81 3.59 14.83
C GLY A 40 38.32 4.69 15.78
N GLY A 41 37.31 4.40 16.62
CA GLY A 41 36.80 5.41 17.57
C GLY A 41 35.53 4.98 18.29
N CYS A 42 35.71 4.31 19.42
CA CYS A 42 34.69 3.99 20.41
C CYS A 42 34.27 5.28 21.14
N LEU A 43 32.99 5.65 21.09
CA LEU A 43 32.42 6.68 21.97
C LEU A 43 31.03 6.22 22.44
N GLN A 44 30.97 5.79 23.70
CA GLN A 44 29.73 5.71 24.47
C GLN A 44 29.15 7.12 24.68
N PRO A 45 27.83 7.24 24.84
CA PRO A 45 27.31 8.18 25.82
C PRO A 45 26.45 7.49 26.87
N GLN A 46 26.73 7.90 28.10
CA GLN A 46 26.08 7.54 29.34
C GLN A 46 24.62 8.01 29.39
N ALA A 47 23.85 7.27 30.18
CA ALA A 47 22.45 7.50 30.50
C ALA A 47 22.23 8.83 31.25
N HIS A 48 21.21 9.57 30.84
CA HIS A 48 20.49 10.48 31.72
C HIS A 48 18.99 10.17 31.66
N GLY A 49 18.49 9.61 32.76
CA GLY A 49 17.08 9.39 33.00
C GLY A 49 16.34 10.68 33.29
N ALA A 50 15.19 10.85 32.64
CA ALA A 50 14.15 11.76 33.08
C ALA A 50 12.92 10.92 33.45
N ARG A 51 12.65 10.87 34.75
CA ARG A 51 11.42 10.29 35.32
C ARG A 51 10.25 11.23 35.02
N CYS A 52 9.30 10.81 34.20
CA CYS A 52 8.00 11.47 34.13
C CYS A 52 7.09 10.90 35.22
N ARG A 53 6.75 11.75 36.19
CA ARG A 53 5.78 11.47 37.26
C ARG A 53 4.37 11.37 36.68
N ALA A 54 3.66 10.31 37.05
CA ALA A 54 2.24 10.16 36.82
C ALA A 54 1.45 11.16 37.67
N ALA A 55 0.58 11.94 37.04
CA ALA A 55 -0.47 12.69 37.71
C ALA A 55 -1.80 11.95 37.46
N GLY A 56 -2.38 11.43 38.54
CA GLY A 56 -3.71 10.84 38.54
C GLY A 56 -4.77 11.91 38.32
N GLY A 57 -5.69 11.65 37.40
CA GLY A 57 -6.88 12.43 37.16
C GLY A 57 -8.02 11.52 36.73
N THR A 58 -8.92 11.24 37.67
CA THR A 58 -10.16 10.48 37.43
C THR A 58 -11.14 11.32 36.63
N GLY A 59 -11.11 11.19 35.30
CA GLY A 59 -12.10 11.77 34.38
C GLY A 59 -13.04 10.69 33.84
N ARG A 60 -14.33 10.76 34.21
CA ARG A 60 -15.40 9.93 33.66
C ARG A 60 -15.54 10.22 32.15
N PHE A 61 -15.15 9.29 31.29
CA PHE A 61 -15.51 9.32 29.87
C PHE A 61 -16.95 8.83 29.68
N ARG A 62 -17.83 9.73 29.25
CA ARG A 62 -19.17 9.40 28.76
C ARG A 62 -19.06 8.64 27.44
N GLY A 63 -19.98 7.69 27.26
CA GLY A 63 -19.89 6.59 26.30
C GLY A 63 -19.75 7.00 24.84
N ILE A 64 -18.81 6.35 24.16
CA ILE A 64 -18.74 6.27 22.71
C ILE A 64 -19.74 5.19 22.28
N ALA A 65 -20.74 5.59 21.50
CA ALA A 65 -21.70 4.68 20.91
C ALA A 65 -20.98 3.61 20.06
N ARG A 66 -21.35 2.34 20.26
CA ARG A 66 -20.86 1.22 19.43
C ARG A 66 -21.12 1.52 17.94
N PRO A 67 -20.15 1.26 17.03
CA PRO A 67 -20.42 1.40 15.61
C PRO A 67 -21.54 0.42 15.22
N ARG A 68 -22.59 0.96 14.58
CA ARG A 68 -23.67 0.17 13.99
C ARG A 68 -23.06 -0.82 13.00
N ALA A 69 -23.42 -2.10 13.11
CA ALA A 69 -23.09 -3.11 12.13
C ALA A 69 -23.50 -2.60 10.74
N LEU A 70 -22.54 -2.54 9.82
CA LEU A 70 -22.76 -2.17 8.43
C LEU A 70 -23.69 -3.23 7.80
N ARG A 71 -24.78 -2.78 7.18
CA ARG A 71 -25.67 -3.67 6.43
C ARG A 71 -24.88 -4.31 5.28
N PRO A 72 -24.98 -5.63 5.06
CA PRO A 72 -24.36 -6.26 3.90
C PRO A 72 -24.93 -5.65 2.61
N TYR A 73 -24.04 -5.35 1.66
CA TYR A 73 -24.39 -4.88 0.32
C TYR A 73 -25.33 -5.90 -0.36
N PRO A 74 -26.37 -5.46 -1.10
CA PRO A 74 -27.23 -6.37 -1.83
C PRO A 74 -26.42 -7.13 -2.88
N ARG A 75 -26.33 -8.46 -2.72
CA ARG A 75 -25.73 -9.36 -3.72
C ARG A 75 -26.50 -9.19 -5.04
N ARG A 76 -25.83 -8.77 -6.12
CA ARG A 76 -26.42 -8.77 -7.47
C ARG A 76 -26.84 -10.21 -7.83
N ARG A 77 -28.06 -10.34 -8.36
CA ARG A 77 -28.59 -11.62 -8.86
C ARG A 77 -27.70 -12.14 -10.00
N ARG A 78 -27.18 -13.36 -9.85
CA ARG A 78 -26.51 -14.10 -10.95
C ARG A 78 -27.51 -14.33 -12.09
N GLY A 79 -27.16 -13.96 -13.31
CA GLY A 79 -27.88 -14.39 -14.52
C GLY A 79 -28.37 -13.32 -15.50
N ALA A 80 -28.05 -12.03 -15.32
CA ALA A 80 -28.36 -11.03 -16.35
C ALA A 80 -27.23 -11.00 -17.40
N ARG A 81 -27.60 -11.05 -18.69
CA ARG A 81 -26.69 -10.83 -19.82
C ARG A 81 -25.85 -9.57 -19.56
N VAL A 82 -24.54 -9.67 -19.83
CA VAL A 82 -23.59 -8.56 -19.73
C VAL A 82 -24.06 -7.47 -20.69
N ASN A 83 -24.63 -6.40 -20.15
CA ASN A 83 -24.83 -5.19 -20.93
C ASN A 83 -23.43 -4.64 -21.23
N ALA A 84 -23.07 -4.57 -22.51
CA ALA A 84 -21.76 -4.15 -22.99
C ALA A 84 -21.51 -2.61 -22.89
N GLY A 85 -22.35 -1.90 -22.14
CA GLY A 85 -22.19 -0.46 -21.89
C GLY A 85 -21.59 -0.22 -20.50
N PRO A 86 -21.00 0.97 -20.26
CA PRO A 86 -20.42 1.28 -18.97
C PRO A 86 -21.45 1.14 -17.85
N PRO A 87 -21.08 0.58 -16.69
CA PRO A 87 -22.00 0.39 -15.56
C PRO A 87 -22.50 1.72 -14.96
N TYR A 88 -21.95 2.85 -15.41
CA TYR A 88 -22.24 4.18 -14.93
C TYR A 88 -22.68 5.12 -16.05
N ALA A 89 -23.64 6.00 -15.74
CA ALA A 89 -24.07 7.08 -16.63
C ALA A 89 -23.08 8.28 -16.66
N LYS A 90 -22.07 8.26 -15.79
CA LYS A 90 -20.98 9.23 -15.67
C LYS A 90 -19.67 8.46 -15.39
N PRO A 91 -18.48 9.03 -15.67
CA PRO A 91 -17.23 8.39 -15.27
C PRO A 91 -17.22 8.02 -13.78
N PRO A 92 -16.60 6.88 -13.40
CA PRO A 92 -16.46 6.51 -11.99
C PRO A 92 -15.63 7.58 -11.27
N GLN A 93 -15.95 7.85 -10.01
CA GLN A 93 -15.20 8.84 -9.22
C GLN A 93 -13.79 8.33 -8.86
N LEU A 94 -13.63 7.02 -8.71
CA LEU A 94 -12.34 6.39 -8.41
C LEU A 94 -12.16 5.08 -9.19
N ILE A 95 -10.94 4.87 -9.69
CA ILE A 95 -10.51 3.66 -10.37
C ILE A 95 -9.31 3.11 -9.60
N ALA A 96 -9.48 1.95 -8.98
CA ALA A 96 -8.45 1.20 -8.28
C ALA A 96 -7.81 0.19 -9.23
N LEU A 97 -6.51 0.30 -9.47
CA LEU A 97 -5.77 -0.60 -10.35
C LEU A 97 -4.71 -1.36 -9.56
N ASP A 98 -4.74 -2.69 -9.64
CA ASP A 98 -3.58 -3.48 -9.26
C ASP A 98 -2.41 -3.27 -10.26
N ILE A 99 -1.19 -3.65 -9.85
CA ILE A 99 0.03 -3.50 -10.64
C ILE A 99 0.43 -4.82 -11.31
N ASP A 100 0.82 -5.82 -10.52
CA ASP A 100 1.49 -7.03 -11.02
C ASP A 100 0.47 -8.02 -11.58
N GLY A 101 0.58 -8.36 -12.87
CA GLY A 101 -0.43 -9.18 -13.55
C GLY A 101 -1.67 -8.41 -14.01
N THR A 102 -1.73 -7.11 -13.68
CA THR A 102 -2.78 -6.18 -14.09
C THR A 102 -2.26 -5.10 -15.03
N LEU A 103 -1.38 -4.22 -14.56
CA LEU A 103 -0.75 -3.17 -15.36
C LEU A 103 0.55 -3.61 -16.03
N VAL A 104 1.29 -4.52 -15.39
CA VAL A 104 2.59 -4.98 -15.88
C VAL A 104 2.69 -6.50 -15.74
N ASP A 105 3.48 -7.11 -16.62
CA ASP A 105 3.87 -8.52 -16.54
C ASP A 105 5.27 -8.65 -15.90
N ALA A 106 5.90 -9.83 -16.02
CA ALA A 106 7.24 -10.08 -15.50
C ALA A 106 8.34 -9.16 -16.09
N ARG A 107 8.08 -8.45 -17.20
CA ARG A 107 9.01 -7.45 -17.77
C ARG A 107 8.92 -6.11 -17.04
N LEU A 108 7.90 -5.92 -16.19
CA LEU A 108 7.67 -4.72 -15.40
C LEU A 108 7.53 -3.44 -16.24
N THR A 109 6.98 -3.58 -17.45
CA THR A 109 6.78 -2.48 -18.41
C THR A 109 5.31 -2.12 -18.55
N LEU A 110 5.00 -0.83 -18.51
CA LEU A 110 3.66 -0.30 -18.77
C LEU A 110 3.41 -0.14 -20.27
N ALA A 111 2.37 -0.76 -20.81
CA ALA A 111 2.05 -0.67 -22.23
C ALA A 111 1.40 0.68 -22.59
N GLY A 112 1.76 1.22 -23.76
CA GLY A 112 1.23 2.50 -24.26
C GLY A 112 -0.31 2.59 -24.28
N PRO A 113 -1.05 1.56 -24.75
CA PRO A 113 -2.50 1.56 -24.72
C PRO A 113 -3.12 1.67 -23.31
N ASP A 114 -2.49 1.08 -22.30
CA ASP A 114 -2.97 1.16 -20.91
C ASP A 114 -2.70 2.55 -20.34
N LYS A 115 -1.52 3.13 -20.60
CA LYS A 115 -1.20 4.52 -20.22
C LYS A 115 -2.19 5.52 -20.81
N ALA A 116 -2.49 5.39 -22.10
CA ALA A 116 -3.42 6.27 -22.79
C ALA A 116 -4.84 6.16 -22.22
N ALA A 117 -5.29 4.95 -21.88
CA ALA A 117 -6.62 4.74 -21.28
C ALA A 117 -6.71 5.30 -19.86
N ILE A 118 -5.64 5.19 -19.07
CA ILE A 118 -5.54 5.79 -17.72
C ILE A 118 -5.60 7.32 -17.82
N ALA A 119 -4.84 7.90 -18.76
CA ALA A 119 -4.88 9.35 -19.00
C ALA A 119 -6.28 9.82 -19.44
N ALA A 120 -6.94 9.08 -20.33
CA ALA A 120 -8.30 9.39 -20.76
C ALA A 120 -9.31 9.33 -19.60
N ALA A 121 -9.22 8.30 -18.74
CA ALA A 121 -10.08 8.19 -17.57
C ALA A 121 -9.87 9.35 -16.59
N ARG A 122 -8.63 9.80 -16.38
CA ARG A 122 -8.32 10.99 -15.58
C ARG A 122 -8.88 12.26 -16.20
N ALA A 123 -8.72 12.44 -17.51
CA ALA A 123 -9.28 13.59 -18.23
C ALA A 123 -10.81 13.63 -18.16
N ALA A 124 -11.47 12.46 -18.05
CA ALA A 124 -12.90 12.34 -17.83
C ALA A 124 -13.34 12.65 -16.37
N GLY A 125 -12.39 12.87 -15.46
CA GLY A 125 -12.65 13.26 -14.05
C GLY A 125 -12.50 12.13 -13.04
N SER A 126 -12.08 10.93 -13.45
CA SER A 126 -11.86 9.81 -12.54
C SER A 126 -10.53 9.95 -11.79
N ARG A 127 -10.53 9.68 -10.49
CA ARG A 127 -9.28 9.55 -9.72
C ARG A 127 -8.72 8.14 -9.89
N VAL A 128 -7.55 8.00 -10.50
CA VAL A 128 -6.89 6.69 -10.66
C VAL A 128 -5.91 6.48 -9.50
N VAL A 129 -6.02 5.34 -8.82
CA VAL A 129 -5.23 4.98 -7.63
C VAL A 129 -4.67 3.57 -7.79
N LEU A 130 -3.39 3.38 -7.49
CA LEU A 130 -2.77 2.05 -7.53
C LEU A 130 -2.93 1.33 -6.19
N PHE A 131 -3.20 0.02 -6.25
CA PHE A 131 -3.36 -0.88 -5.12
C PHE A 131 -2.47 -2.12 -5.30
N THR A 132 -1.40 -2.25 -4.53
CA THR A 132 -0.38 -3.30 -4.78
C THR A 132 0.08 -4.01 -3.51
N GLY A 133 0.58 -5.24 -3.67
CA GLY A 133 1.33 -5.95 -2.64
C GLY A 133 2.77 -5.45 -2.45
N ARG A 134 3.27 -4.64 -3.39
CA ARG A 134 4.62 -4.05 -3.37
C ARG A 134 4.80 -3.05 -2.23
N MET A 135 6.05 -2.85 -1.84
CA MET A 135 6.48 -1.72 -1.03
C MET A 135 6.41 -0.42 -1.82
N PHE A 136 6.35 0.73 -1.13
CA PHE A 136 6.21 2.03 -1.78
C PHE A 136 7.44 2.37 -2.65
N ALA A 137 8.65 2.12 -2.14
CA ALA A 137 9.89 2.35 -2.88
C ALA A 137 9.94 1.60 -4.22
N SER A 138 9.24 0.47 -4.32
CA SER A 138 9.17 -0.34 -5.54
C SER A 138 8.04 0.09 -6.48
N SER A 139 6.94 0.61 -5.94
CA SER A 139 5.72 0.89 -6.70
C SER A 139 5.58 2.33 -7.17
N VAL A 140 6.19 3.29 -6.47
CA VAL A 140 6.05 4.73 -6.74
C VAL A 140 6.45 5.10 -8.18
N ARG A 141 7.43 4.40 -8.75
CA ARG A 141 7.87 4.60 -10.15
C ARG A 141 6.74 4.39 -11.17
N PHE A 142 5.82 3.45 -10.92
CA PHE A 142 4.71 3.19 -11.83
C PHE A 142 3.67 4.32 -11.77
N ALA A 143 3.39 4.82 -10.56
CA ALA A 143 2.52 5.98 -10.41
C ALA A 143 3.12 7.23 -11.08
N GLN A 144 4.44 7.45 -10.93
CA GLN A 144 5.15 8.54 -11.59
C GLN A 144 5.14 8.42 -13.11
N GLU A 145 5.39 7.22 -13.66
CA GLU A 145 5.34 6.96 -15.11
C GLU A 145 3.93 7.14 -15.70
N LEU A 146 2.89 6.93 -14.89
CA LEU A 146 1.48 7.18 -15.23
C LEU A 146 1.03 8.62 -14.89
N GLU A 147 1.93 9.46 -14.39
CA GLU A 147 1.68 10.83 -13.95
C GLU A 147 0.54 10.94 -12.92
N LEU A 148 0.40 9.93 -12.07
CA LEU A 148 -0.60 9.88 -11.01
C LEU A 148 -0.17 10.71 -9.80
N GLU A 149 -1.16 11.30 -9.13
CA GLU A 149 -0.98 12.10 -7.93
C GLU A 149 -1.88 11.59 -6.79
N GLY A 150 -1.49 11.92 -5.56
CA GLY A 150 -2.25 11.55 -4.38
C GLY A 150 -1.95 10.12 -3.90
N PRO A 151 -2.96 9.39 -3.39
CA PRO A 151 -2.75 8.13 -2.68
C PRO A 151 -2.23 7.02 -3.60
N LEU A 152 -1.33 6.20 -3.05
CA LEU A 152 -0.86 4.92 -3.59
C LEU A 152 -0.93 3.91 -2.44
N VAL A 153 -1.74 2.87 -2.61
CA VAL A 153 -1.96 1.84 -1.58
C VAL A 153 -0.96 0.70 -1.80
N CYS A 154 -0.10 0.48 -0.80
CA CYS A 154 0.99 -0.49 -0.80
C CYS A 154 0.73 -1.63 0.17
N TYR A 155 1.62 -2.63 0.14
CA TYR A 155 1.66 -3.70 1.14
C TYR A 155 0.30 -4.37 1.33
N GLN A 156 -0.40 -4.66 0.24
CA GLN A 156 -1.74 -5.27 0.23
C GLN A 156 -2.81 -4.45 0.96
N GLY A 157 -2.61 -3.14 1.17
CA GLY A 157 -3.50 -2.29 1.95
C GLY A 157 -2.98 -1.94 3.34
N ALA A 158 -1.86 -2.52 3.78
CA ALA A 158 -1.27 -2.21 5.08
C ALA A 158 -0.74 -0.78 5.16
N ALA A 159 -0.39 -0.14 4.05
CA ALA A 159 0.05 1.25 4.07
C ALA A 159 -0.46 2.01 2.85
N CYS A 160 -0.52 3.33 2.98
CA CYS A 160 -0.71 4.22 1.84
C CYS A 160 0.17 5.43 1.97
N TYR A 161 0.69 5.83 0.82
CA TYR A 161 1.59 6.94 0.67
C TYR A 161 1.01 7.93 -0.33
N ASP A 162 1.32 9.19 -0.17
CA ASP A 162 1.06 10.20 -1.18
C ASP A 162 2.21 10.25 -2.17
N VAL A 163 1.93 10.07 -3.46
CA VAL A 163 2.94 9.99 -4.54
C VAL A 163 3.70 11.31 -4.70
N THR A 164 3.06 12.43 -4.42
CA THR A 164 3.61 13.77 -4.65
C THR A 164 4.53 14.20 -3.51
N THR A 165 4.05 14.04 -2.27
CA THR A 165 4.77 14.45 -1.05
C THR A 165 5.63 13.35 -0.46
N LEU A 166 5.46 12.10 -0.92
CA LEU A 166 6.09 10.88 -0.40
C LEU A 166 5.73 10.59 1.08
N ALA A 167 4.73 11.27 1.62
CA ALA A 167 4.32 11.10 3.00
C ALA A 167 3.53 9.80 3.18
N CYS A 168 3.82 9.07 4.25
CA CYS A 168 2.96 7.97 4.71
C CYS A 168 1.66 8.58 5.25
N LEU A 169 0.55 8.31 4.56
CA LEU A 169 -0.79 8.76 4.95
C LEU A 169 -1.35 7.86 6.06
N TRP A 170 -1.08 6.55 5.97
CA TRP A 170 -1.34 5.60 7.03
C TRP A 170 -0.50 4.35 6.91
N GLU A 171 -0.37 3.67 8.05
CA GLU A 171 0.19 2.34 8.16
C GLU A 171 -0.61 1.53 9.20
N GLU A 172 -0.81 0.25 8.92
CA GLU A 172 -1.48 -0.74 9.75
C GLU A 172 -0.54 -1.97 9.87
N PRO A 173 0.49 -1.85 10.71
CA PRO A 173 1.58 -2.83 10.76
C PRO A 173 1.22 -4.05 11.62
N VAL A 174 1.97 -5.13 11.43
CA VAL A 174 2.02 -6.27 12.35
C VAL A 174 2.79 -5.83 13.61
N PRO A 175 2.24 -5.97 14.83
CA PRO A 175 2.95 -5.56 16.03
C PRO A 175 4.24 -6.37 16.23
N ALA A 176 5.24 -5.76 16.87
CA ALA A 176 6.62 -6.25 16.88
C ALA A 176 6.76 -7.68 17.42
N GLU A 177 6.01 -8.01 18.47
CA GLU A 177 6.05 -9.33 19.11
C GLU A 177 5.53 -10.41 18.16
N GLN A 178 4.38 -10.20 17.53
CA GLN A 178 3.82 -11.12 16.53
C GLN A 178 4.74 -11.23 15.32
N ALA A 179 5.23 -10.10 14.80
CA ALA A 179 6.14 -10.10 13.66
C ALA A 179 7.42 -10.92 13.94
N ARG A 180 8.00 -10.78 15.14
CA ARG A 180 9.15 -11.56 15.58
C ARG A 180 8.82 -13.05 15.68
N SER A 181 7.73 -13.41 16.36
CA SER A 181 7.28 -14.80 16.50
C SER A 181 7.07 -15.47 15.15
N VAL A 182 6.43 -14.76 14.21
CA VAL A 182 6.20 -15.26 12.85
C VAL A 182 7.52 -15.45 12.10
N VAL A 183 8.45 -14.50 12.17
CA VAL A 183 9.76 -14.61 11.51
C VAL A 183 10.57 -15.78 12.07
N GLU A 184 10.65 -15.91 13.40
CA GLU A 184 11.38 -17.01 14.04
C GLU A 184 10.80 -18.36 13.63
N GLN A 185 9.47 -18.45 13.55
CA GLN A 185 8.79 -19.64 13.07
C GLN A 185 9.10 -19.95 11.59
N MET A 186 9.06 -18.96 10.70
CA MET A 186 9.40 -19.12 9.28
C MET A 186 10.83 -19.65 9.09
N LEU A 187 11.76 -19.13 9.88
CA LEU A 187 13.16 -19.56 9.86
C LEU A 187 13.30 -20.99 10.41
N ALA A 188 12.63 -21.31 11.52
CA ALA A 188 12.63 -22.65 12.09
C ALA A 188 12.03 -23.71 11.15
N ASP A 189 11.02 -23.32 10.36
CA ASP A 189 10.38 -24.17 9.33
C ASP A 189 11.23 -24.29 8.04
N GLY A 190 12.39 -23.65 7.99
CA GLY A 190 13.36 -23.73 6.89
C GLY A 190 13.04 -22.84 5.69
N PHE A 191 12.25 -21.78 5.88
CA PHE A 191 11.95 -20.79 4.84
C PHE A 191 12.85 -19.56 4.96
N HIS A 192 13.01 -18.86 3.83
CA HIS A 192 13.54 -17.49 3.90
C HIS A 192 12.46 -16.58 4.47
N ALA A 193 12.83 -15.70 5.39
CA ALA A 193 11.94 -14.72 5.99
C ALA A 193 12.46 -13.30 5.72
N GLN A 194 11.52 -12.37 5.58
CA GLN A 194 11.79 -10.95 5.41
C GLN A 194 10.76 -10.08 6.14
N ALA A 195 11.22 -8.96 6.67
CA ALA A 195 10.43 -7.95 7.38
C ALA A 195 10.62 -6.57 6.76
N TYR A 196 9.71 -5.64 7.06
CA TYR A 196 9.68 -4.33 6.43
C TYR A 196 9.51 -3.24 7.47
N PHE A 197 10.43 -2.28 7.45
CA PHE A 197 10.43 -1.13 8.34
C PHE A 197 10.74 0.13 7.55
N ASP A 198 9.95 1.18 7.75
CA ASP A 198 10.17 2.49 7.12
C ASP A 198 10.37 2.38 5.59
N ASP A 199 9.53 1.56 4.96
CA ASP A 199 9.61 1.27 3.52
C ASP A 199 10.96 0.68 3.05
N ARG A 200 11.63 -0.09 3.92
CA ARG A 200 12.87 -0.82 3.61
C ARG A 200 12.70 -2.30 3.90
N LEU A 201 13.31 -3.13 3.06
CA LEU A 201 13.34 -4.58 3.17
C LEU A 201 14.48 -5.03 4.09
N PHE A 202 14.20 -5.85 5.09
CA PHE A 202 15.19 -6.43 6.01
C PHE A 202 15.24 -7.94 5.88
N VAL A 203 16.47 -8.48 5.77
CA VAL A 203 16.73 -9.92 5.64
C VAL A 203 17.95 -10.30 6.48
N GLN A 204 18.02 -11.56 6.92
CA GLN A 204 19.23 -12.07 7.60
C GLN A 204 20.27 -12.70 6.66
N SER A 205 19.90 -12.96 5.41
CA SER A 205 20.82 -13.51 4.41
C SER A 205 20.38 -13.15 3.00
N VAL A 206 21.35 -12.94 2.11
CA VAL A 206 21.11 -12.87 0.67
C VAL A 206 21.30 -14.26 0.08
N ASN A 207 20.24 -14.82 -0.49
CA ASN A 207 20.23 -16.15 -1.08
C ASN A 207 19.28 -16.19 -2.28
N ARG A 208 19.08 -17.37 -2.89
CA ARG A 208 18.18 -17.47 -4.07
C ARG A 208 16.75 -16.98 -3.78
N TRP A 209 16.24 -17.18 -2.57
CA TRP A 209 14.88 -16.79 -2.18
C TRP A 209 14.76 -15.28 -1.98
N SER A 210 15.74 -14.64 -1.33
CA SER A 210 15.74 -13.18 -1.20
C SER A 210 15.78 -12.50 -2.58
N ARG A 211 16.52 -13.10 -3.54
CA ARG A 211 16.64 -12.59 -4.90
C ARG A 211 15.33 -12.58 -5.67
N ILE A 212 14.47 -13.58 -5.46
CA ILE A 212 13.12 -13.61 -6.07
C ILE A 212 12.37 -12.32 -5.74
N TYR A 213 12.41 -11.87 -4.48
CA TYR A 213 11.77 -10.62 -4.10
C TYR A 213 12.53 -9.40 -4.61
N THR A 214 13.85 -9.33 -4.43
CA THR A 214 14.63 -8.12 -4.79
C THR A 214 14.67 -7.85 -6.28
N ASP A 215 14.65 -8.88 -7.13
CA ASP A 215 14.64 -8.73 -8.59
C ASP A 215 13.30 -8.15 -9.06
N ILE A 216 12.20 -8.59 -8.46
CA ILE A 216 10.86 -8.08 -8.75
C ILE A 216 10.70 -6.65 -8.20
N ALA A 217 11.14 -6.43 -6.96
CA ALA A 217 10.96 -5.17 -6.26
C ALA A 217 11.96 -4.09 -6.73
N ALA A 218 13.10 -4.49 -7.31
CA ALA A 218 14.23 -3.63 -7.66
C ALA A 218 14.73 -2.79 -6.46
N VAL A 219 14.88 -3.44 -5.29
CA VAL A 219 15.35 -2.80 -4.05
C VAL A 219 16.54 -3.54 -3.45
N GLU A 220 17.44 -2.79 -2.84
CA GLU A 220 18.55 -3.35 -2.06
C GLU A 220 18.07 -3.69 -0.64
N PRO A 221 18.22 -4.93 -0.16
CA PRO A 221 17.84 -5.31 1.19
C PRO A 221 18.84 -4.79 2.23
N VAL A 222 18.34 -4.56 3.43
CA VAL A 222 19.16 -4.33 4.63
C VAL A 222 19.49 -5.67 5.25
N LEU A 223 20.77 -6.02 5.24
CA LEU A 223 21.26 -7.25 5.87
C LEU A 223 21.44 -7.04 7.38
N VAL A 224 20.85 -7.93 8.18
CA VAL A 224 21.00 -7.96 9.64
C VAL A 224 21.54 -9.31 10.10
N PRO A 225 22.27 -9.40 11.23
CA PRO A 225 22.80 -10.68 11.73
C PRO A 225 21.69 -11.67 12.13
N SER A 226 20.63 -11.17 12.76
CA SER A 226 19.46 -11.94 13.18
C SER A 226 18.21 -11.11 12.87
N LEU A 227 17.32 -11.66 12.03
CA LEU A 227 16.10 -10.94 11.66
C LEU A 227 15.14 -10.84 12.85
N GLY A 228 15.03 -11.89 13.66
CA GLY A 228 14.22 -11.90 14.89
C GLY A 228 14.62 -10.80 15.88
N GLU A 229 15.92 -10.68 16.14
CA GLU A 229 16.46 -9.64 17.04
C GLU A 229 16.32 -8.22 16.47
N ALA A 230 16.40 -8.07 15.14
CA ALA A 230 16.25 -6.78 14.48
C ALA A 230 14.80 -6.25 14.54
N ILE A 231 13.80 -7.11 14.76
CA ILE A 231 12.39 -6.71 14.91
C ILE A 231 12.21 -6.15 16.32
N THR A 232 12.49 -4.86 16.49
CA THR A 232 12.25 -4.13 17.76
C THR A 232 11.05 -3.18 17.69
N ARG A 233 10.42 -3.09 16.51
CA ARG A 233 9.26 -2.23 16.22
C ARG A 233 8.27 -2.97 15.31
N PRO A 234 7.02 -2.48 15.16
CA PRO A 234 6.05 -3.09 14.24
C PRO A 234 6.58 -3.15 12.81
N SER A 235 6.26 -4.23 12.09
CA SER A 235 6.66 -4.46 10.69
C SER A 235 5.46 -4.26 9.79
N THR A 236 5.59 -3.57 8.65
CA THR A 236 4.46 -3.32 7.73
C THR A 236 3.82 -4.63 7.26
N LYS A 237 4.65 -5.64 7.00
CA LYS A 237 4.27 -7.05 6.79
C LYS A 237 5.43 -7.97 7.12
N VAL A 238 5.20 -9.27 7.13
CA VAL A 238 6.25 -10.30 7.16
C VAL A 238 6.00 -11.25 5.99
N VAL A 239 7.05 -11.72 5.32
CA VAL A 239 6.91 -12.61 4.17
C VAL A 239 7.84 -13.81 4.32
N ALA A 240 7.28 -15.01 4.10
CA ALA A 240 8.06 -16.21 3.82
C ALA A 240 8.22 -16.35 2.31
N VAL A 241 9.43 -16.70 1.88
CA VAL A 241 9.75 -17.03 0.49
C VAL A 241 10.30 -18.45 0.41
N GLY A 242 9.76 -19.25 -0.50
CA GLY A 242 10.21 -20.63 -0.68
C GLY A 242 9.61 -21.34 -1.89
N ASP A 243 9.72 -22.67 -1.86
CA ASP A 243 9.25 -23.55 -2.94
C ASP A 243 7.71 -23.42 -3.14
N PRO A 244 7.24 -23.06 -4.35
CA PRO A 244 5.81 -22.97 -4.67
C PRO A 244 4.99 -24.19 -4.28
N ALA A 245 5.56 -25.40 -4.38
CA ALA A 245 4.87 -26.64 -4.02
C ALA A 245 4.53 -26.71 -2.52
N ARG A 246 5.27 -25.99 -1.67
CA ARG A 246 5.11 -25.98 -0.21
C ARG A 246 4.28 -24.78 0.29
N MET A 247 4.29 -23.65 -0.44
CA MET A 247 3.71 -22.38 0.04
C MET A 247 2.21 -22.46 0.33
N GLY A 248 1.43 -23.18 -0.48
CA GLY A 248 -0.02 -23.30 -0.25
C GLY A 248 -0.36 -24.03 1.05
N ALA A 249 0.36 -25.12 1.36
CA ALA A 249 0.20 -25.83 2.63
C ALA A 249 0.74 -25.01 3.81
N TYR A 250 1.85 -24.30 3.60
CA TYR A 250 2.45 -23.48 4.63
C TYR A 250 1.57 -22.29 5.04
N ALA A 251 0.92 -21.62 4.07
CA ALA A 251 -0.03 -20.56 4.35
C ALA A 251 -1.18 -21.03 5.25
N ARG A 252 -1.72 -22.23 5.01
CA ARG A 252 -2.78 -22.82 5.87
C ARG A 252 -2.27 -23.10 7.28
N SER A 253 -1.09 -23.70 7.39
CA SER A 253 -0.48 -24.01 8.70
C SER A 253 -0.20 -22.73 9.51
N LEU A 254 0.30 -21.67 8.87
CA LEU A 254 0.49 -20.39 9.54
C LEU A 254 -0.84 -19.76 9.95
N ALA A 255 -1.89 -19.87 9.13
CA ALA A 255 -3.20 -19.28 9.43
C ALA A 255 -3.89 -19.98 10.61
N GLU A 256 -3.69 -21.29 10.76
CA GLU A 256 -4.13 -22.05 11.93
C GLU A 256 -3.38 -21.63 13.20
N ARG A 257 -2.08 -21.32 13.08
CA ARG A 257 -1.22 -20.93 14.21
C ARG A 257 -1.44 -19.47 14.66
N TYR A 258 -1.71 -18.58 13.71
CA TYR A 258 -1.89 -17.14 13.94
C TYR A 258 -3.25 -16.66 13.41
N PRO A 259 -4.37 -17.14 13.99
CA PRO A 259 -5.72 -16.82 13.50
C PRO A 259 -6.10 -15.34 13.62
N GLU A 260 -5.36 -14.57 14.41
CA GLU A 260 -5.51 -13.13 14.57
C GLU A 260 -4.84 -12.30 13.47
N LEU A 261 -4.02 -12.90 12.61
CA LEU A 261 -3.30 -12.24 11.52
C LEU A 261 -3.98 -12.50 10.17
N TYR A 262 -3.80 -11.59 9.24
CA TYR A 262 -4.20 -11.82 7.85
C TYR A 262 -3.08 -12.50 7.09
N ILE A 263 -3.35 -13.70 6.56
CA ILE A 263 -2.38 -14.49 5.82
C ILE A 263 -2.88 -14.69 4.40
N THR A 264 -2.05 -14.35 3.42
CA THR A 264 -2.40 -14.39 2.00
C THR A 264 -1.20 -14.77 1.13
N ARG A 265 -1.44 -14.89 -0.18
CA ARG A 265 -0.42 -15.15 -1.20
C ARG A 265 -0.64 -14.20 -2.36
N SER A 266 0.43 -13.56 -2.83
CA SER A 266 0.43 -12.77 -4.08
C SER A 266 1.11 -13.48 -5.24
N GLN A 267 2.10 -14.33 -4.95
CA GLN A 267 2.84 -15.11 -5.94
C GLN A 267 3.00 -16.56 -5.48
N PRO A 268 3.34 -17.49 -6.40
CA PRO A 268 3.51 -18.90 -6.05
C PRO A 268 4.49 -19.14 -4.89
N GLU A 269 5.57 -18.37 -4.84
CA GLU A 269 6.69 -18.45 -3.89
C GLU A 269 6.45 -17.74 -2.55
N PHE A 270 5.40 -16.93 -2.43
CA PHE A 270 5.22 -16.03 -1.29
C PHE A 270 4.06 -16.46 -0.38
N VAL A 271 4.31 -16.40 0.93
CA VAL A 271 3.28 -16.35 1.97
C VAL A 271 3.46 -15.05 2.74
N GLU A 272 2.45 -14.19 2.70
CA GLU A 272 2.47 -12.87 3.31
C GLU A 272 1.62 -12.85 4.57
N VAL A 273 2.16 -12.28 5.65
CA VAL A 273 1.51 -12.12 6.94
C VAL A 273 1.39 -10.62 7.23
N LEU A 274 0.16 -10.16 7.45
CA LEU A 274 -0.20 -8.76 7.65
C LEU A 274 -1.13 -8.62 8.86
N SER A 275 -1.39 -7.38 9.28
CA SER A 275 -2.46 -7.07 10.24
C SER A 275 -3.82 -7.56 9.71
N PRO A 276 -4.74 -8.04 10.57
CA PRO A 276 -6.08 -8.45 10.15
C PRO A 276 -6.89 -7.33 9.48
N LYS A 277 -6.48 -6.07 9.67
CA LYS A 277 -7.10 -4.89 9.04
C LYS A 277 -6.47 -4.49 7.71
N ALA A 278 -5.42 -5.19 7.28
CA ALA A 278 -4.65 -4.87 6.10
C ALA A 278 -5.00 -5.80 4.93
N ASN A 279 -6.05 -5.44 4.18
CA ASN A 279 -6.32 -6.00 2.86
C ASN A 279 -6.76 -4.89 1.89
N LYS A 280 -6.63 -5.14 0.58
CA LYS A 280 -6.90 -4.13 -0.47
C LYS A 280 -8.34 -3.63 -0.45
N GLY A 281 -9.31 -4.47 -0.06
CA GLY A 281 -10.72 -4.11 0.04
C GLY A 281 -11.01 -3.14 1.19
N ASP A 282 -10.45 -3.39 2.37
CA ASP A 282 -10.56 -2.49 3.51
C ASP A 282 -9.81 -1.17 3.27
N ALA A 283 -8.65 -1.23 2.61
CA ALA A 283 -7.95 -0.04 2.16
C ALA A 283 -8.78 0.79 1.16
N LEU A 284 -9.49 0.14 0.22
CA LEU A 284 -10.40 0.85 -0.69
C LEU A 284 -11.53 1.52 0.09
N ARG A 285 -12.17 0.82 1.03
CA ARG A 285 -13.24 1.37 1.87
C ARG A 285 -12.78 2.57 2.70
N ARG A 286 -11.59 2.47 3.29
CA ARG A 286 -10.96 3.58 4.01
C ARG A 286 -10.74 4.77 3.08
N LEU A 287 -10.13 4.53 1.92
CA LEU A 287 -9.76 5.58 1.00
C LEU A 287 -10.99 6.31 0.43
N VAL A 288 -12.04 5.59 0.03
CA VAL A 288 -13.27 6.23 -0.49
C VAL A 288 -13.98 7.04 0.59
N ALA A 289 -13.95 6.60 1.85
CA ALA A 289 -14.49 7.37 2.96
C ALA A 289 -13.70 8.67 3.20
N GLU A 290 -12.37 8.61 3.20
CA GLU A 290 -11.49 9.77 3.36
C GLU A 290 -11.65 10.77 2.19
N LEU A 291 -11.74 10.26 0.96
CA LEU A 291 -11.93 11.07 -0.25
C LEU A 291 -13.38 11.51 -0.48
N ARG A 292 -14.34 11.05 0.35
CA ARG A 292 -15.78 11.28 0.19
C ARG A 292 -16.31 10.86 -1.19
N VAL A 293 -15.78 9.76 -1.70
CA VAL A 293 -16.22 9.10 -2.93
C VAL A 293 -17.36 8.13 -2.61
N ASP A 294 -18.39 8.11 -3.45
CA ASP A 294 -19.46 7.11 -3.33
C ASP A 294 -18.90 5.72 -3.71
N PRO A 295 -18.95 4.72 -2.80
CA PRO A 295 -18.45 3.38 -3.11
C PRO A 295 -19.07 2.78 -4.38
N VAL A 296 -20.33 3.10 -4.71
CA VAL A 296 -20.94 2.56 -5.94
C VAL A 296 -20.28 3.14 -7.19
N SER A 297 -19.68 4.33 -7.13
CA SER A 297 -18.99 5.01 -8.23
C SER A 297 -17.51 4.64 -8.32
N THR A 298 -17.15 3.41 -7.96
CA THR A 298 -15.76 2.91 -8.00
C THR A 298 -15.60 1.72 -8.92
N ILE A 299 -14.52 1.71 -9.70
CA ILE A 299 -14.08 0.53 -10.47
C ILE A 299 -12.82 -0.03 -9.84
N ALA A 300 -12.72 -1.35 -9.75
CA ALA A 300 -11.47 -2.04 -9.42
C ALA A 300 -11.07 -3.00 -10.55
N VAL A 301 -9.78 -3.04 -10.89
CA VAL A 301 -9.19 -4.00 -11.83
C VAL A 301 -8.07 -4.76 -11.12
N GLY A 302 -8.11 -6.09 -11.18
CA GLY A 302 -7.13 -6.96 -10.54
C GLY A 302 -7.05 -8.35 -11.16
N ASP A 303 -6.04 -9.13 -10.78
CA ASP A 303 -5.75 -10.42 -11.40
C ASP A 303 -5.56 -11.57 -10.41
N SER A 304 -5.34 -11.32 -9.11
CA SER A 304 -4.88 -12.36 -8.19
C SER A 304 -5.75 -12.49 -6.93
N TRP A 305 -5.44 -13.45 -6.05
CA TRP A 305 -6.24 -13.78 -4.85
C TRP A 305 -6.34 -12.61 -3.87
N ASN A 306 -5.30 -11.79 -3.76
CA ASN A 306 -5.28 -10.56 -2.97
C ASN A 306 -6.21 -9.46 -3.52
N ASP A 307 -6.74 -9.61 -4.74
CA ASP A 307 -7.71 -8.68 -5.34
C ASP A 307 -9.17 -9.11 -5.10
N VAL A 308 -9.41 -10.31 -4.56
CA VAL A 308 -10.77 -10.74 -4.19
C VAL A 308 -11.45 -9.73 -3.25
N PRO A 309 -10.80 -9.25 -2.15
CA PRO A 309 -11.37 -8.19 -1.33
C PRO A 309 -11.52 -6.86 -2.07
N LEU A 310 -10.60 -6.54 -2.99
CA LEU A 310 -10.61 -5.29 -3.75
C LEU A 310 -11.83 -5.21 -4.67
N LEU A 311 -12.03 -6.22 -5.53
CA LEU A 311 -13.17 -6.31 -6.44
C LEU A 311 -14.49 -6.37 -5.66
N GLY A 312 -14.52 -7.08 -4.52
CA GLY A 312 -15.71 -7.16 -3.67
C GLY A 312 -16.05 -5.87 -2.91
N ALA A 313 -15.10 -4.95 -2.76
CA ALA A 313 -15.33 -3.64 -2.14
C ALA A 313 -15.72 -2.56 -3.15
N ALA A 314 -15.38 -2.73 -4.43
CA ALA A 314 -15.70 -1.79 -5.49
C ALA A 314 -17.18 -1.87 -5.93
N GLY A 315 -17.68 -0.76 -6.49
CA GLY A 315 -19.00 -0.71 -7.10
C GLY A 315 -19.08 -1.59 -8.35
N PHE A 316 -17.98 -1.70 -9.08
CA PHE A 316 -17.82 -2.61 -10.23
C PHE A 316 -16.40 -3.19 -10.28
N GLY A 317 -16.28 -4.51 -10.11
CA GLY A 317 -15.01 -5.22 -10.21
C GLY A 317 -14.77 -5.82 -11.59
N VAL A 318 -13.54 -5.70 -12.10
CA VAL A 318 -13.09 -6.28 -13.38
C VAL A 318 -11.91 -7.20 -13.11
N ALA A 319 -12.00 -8.44 -13.59
CA ALA A 319 -10.91 -9.40 -13.49
C ALA A 319 -10.11 -9.44 -14.80
N MET A 320 -8.78 -9.50 -14.68
CA MET A 320 -7.89 -9.72 -15.83
C MET A 320 -8.07 -11.12 -16.42
N GLY A 321 -7.72 -11.29 -17.70
CA GLY A 321 -7.88 -12.58 -18.40
C GLY A 321 -7.05 -13.73 -17.80
N SER A 322 -5.93 -13.41 -17.15
CA SER A 322 -5.07 -14.33 -16.42
C SER A 322 -5.61 -14.74 -15.04
N ALA A 323 -6.67 -14.07 -14.56
CA ALA A 323 -7.13 -14.24 -13.19
C ALA A 323 -7.62 -15.66 -12.85
N PRO A 324 -7.51 -16.09 -11.58
CA PRO A 324 -8.01 -17.38 -11.15
C PRO A 324 -9.55 -17.44 -11.25
N PRO A 325 -10.14 -18.63 -11.41
CA PRO A 325 -11.58 -18.80 -11.58
C PRO A 325 -12.41 -18.14 -10.48
N GLU A 326 -11.94 -18.16 -9.23
CA GLU A 326 -12.62 -17.57 -8.08
C GLU A 326 -12.77 -16.06 -8.22
N LEU A 327 -11.74 -15.36 -8.70
CA LEU A 327 -11.79 -13.90 -8.93
C LEU A 327 -12.71 -13.57 -10.11
N LYS A 328 -12.59 -14.32 -11.21
CA LYS A 328 -13.47 -14.16 -12.40
C LYS A 328 -14.94 -14.34 -12.04
N ALA A 329 -15.26 -15.28 -11.14
CA ALA A 329 -16.63 -15.53 -10.69
C ALA A 329 -17.22 -14.42 -9.81
N LEU A 330 -16.39 -13.53 -9.26
CA LEU A 330 -16.79 -12.36 -8.48
C LEU A 330 -16.87 -11.08 -9.32
N ALA A 331 -16.15 -11.03 -10.43
CA ALA A 331 -16.08 -9.86 -11.28
C ALA A 331 -17.38 -9.59 -12.05
N GLY A 332 -17.68 -8.32 -12.27
CA GLY A 332 -18.74 -7.87 -13.17
C GLY A 332 -18.37 -8.03 -14.65
N ALA A 333 -17.07 -8.03 -14.96
CA ALA A 333 -16.54 -8.28 -16.29
C ALA A 333 -15.17 -8.98 -16.22
N VAL A 334 -14.82 -9.68 -17.30
CA VAL A 334 -13.48 -10.26 -17.51
C VAL A 334 -12.91 -9.67 -18.79
N VAL A 335 -11.70 -9.15 -18.72
CA VAL A 335 -11.00 -8.51 -19.85
C VAL A 335 -9.82 -9.35 -20.31
N HIS A 336 -9.10 -8.87 -21.33
CA HIS A 336 -7.86 -9.49 -21.77
C HIS A 336 -6.80 -9.60 -20.64
N PRO A 337 -5.82 -10.51 -20.77
CA PRO A 337 -4.62 -10.47 -19.93
C PRO A 337 -3.77 -9.23 -20.25
N VAL A 338 -2.69 -9.00 -19.49
CA VAL A 338 -1.74 -7.89 -19.70
C VAL A 338 -1.27 -7.81 -21.16
N SER A 339 -0.94 -8.95 -21.78
CA SER A 339 -0.48 -9.01 -23.17
C SER A 339 -1.51 -8.54 -24.20
N GLY A 340 -2.78 -8.48 -23.83
CA GLY A 340 -3.87 -7.96 -24.66
C GLY A 340 -4.42 -6.61 -24.18
N HIS A 341 -3.68 -5.89 -23.33
CA HIS A 341 -4.05 -4.57 -22.82
C HIS A 341 -5.40 -4.57 -22.08
N GLY A 342 -5.57 -5.53 -21.16
CA GLY A 342 -6.80 -5.70 -20.39
C GLY A 342 -7.25 -4.45 -19.64
N VAL A 343 -6.32 -3.67 -19.09
CA VAL A 343 -6.65 -2.40 -18.42
C VAL A 343 -7.22 -1.39 -19.43
N SER A 344 -6.59 -1.24 -20.59
CA SER A 344 -7.08 -0.39 -21.68
C SER A 344 -8.50 -0.79 -22.11
N GLN A 345 -8.76 -2.09 -22.24
CA GLN A 345 -10.11 -2.60 -22.50
C GLN A 345 -11.08 -2.24 -21.36
N ALA A 346 -10.72 -2.53 -20.11
CA ALA A 346 -11.55 -2.28 -18.95
C ALA A 346 -11.97 -0.80 -18.84
N LEU A 347 -11.03 0.11 -19.04
CA LEU A 347 -11.30 1.54 -18.91
C LEU A 347 -12.14 2.08 -20.07
N ARG A 348 -11.93 1.61 -21.30
CA ARG A 348 -12.74 2.02 -22.46
C ARG A 348 -14.17 1.49 -22.40
N GLU A 349 -14.37 0.25 -21.94
CA GLU A 349 -15.70 -0.35 -21.90
C GLU A 349 -16.50 0.10 -20.67
N TYR A 350 -15.83 0.34 -19.54
CA TYR A 350 -16.52 0.51 -18.25
C TYR A 350 -16.26 1.82 -17.52
N ALA A 351 -15.21 2.58 -17.85
CA ALA A 351 -14.83 3.79 -17.10
C ALA A 351 -14.99 5.10 -17.88
N VAL A 352 -14.87 5.08 -19.20
CA VAL A 352 -15.00 6.25 -20.07
C VAL A 352 -16.27 6.10 -20.92
N PRO A 353 -17.21 7.07 -20.90
CA PRO A 353 -18.44 7.04 -21.70
C PRO A 353 -18.24 7.02 -23.22
#